data_AF-A0A9W6NSD0-F1
#
_entry.id   AF-A0A9W6NSD0-F1
#
_cell.length_a   1.000
_cell.length_b   1.000
_cell.length_c   1.000
_cell.angle_alpha   90.00
_cell.angle_beta   90.00
_cell.angle_gamma   90.00
#
_symmetry.space_group_name_H-M   'P 1'
#
loop_
_entity.id
_entity.type
_entity.pdbx_description
1 polymer ?
#
loop_
_entity_poly.entity_id
_entity_poly.type
_entity_poly.pdbx_seq_one_letter_code
_entity_poly.pdbx_strand_id
1 'polypeptide(L)'
;MRIELDLPDALAAALERSGLPAATLCERALEQAVARAAALRSLDATTAAASLPLFTARARTAVTLAFERGGAAATSTDVLHGLVTEGKNLAVRLLPALGVDPAALPQPDGTDDPGTAAAVVELAQLEAAALGHNYVGGEHLLLGLLAEPDGRAGQTLRAQGVDLPGARAAVVAALTGFTHARATDS
;
A
#
# COMPACT_ATOMS: atom_id res chain seq x y z
N MET A 1 22.67 10.56 -13.01
CA MET A 1 21.30 10.83 -13.48
C MET A 1 20.85 12.14 -12.85
N ARG A 2 20.45 13.15 -13.62
CA ARG A 2 19.93 14.42 -13.09
C ARG A 2 18.41 14.38 -13.25
N ILE A 3 17.68 14.36 -12.15
CA ILE A 3 16.21 14.41 -12.15
C ILE A 3 15.82 15.86 -11.91
N GLU A 4 15.09 16.47 -12.84
CA GLU A 4 14.44 17.76 -12.62
C GLU A 4 13.07 17.50 -12.00
N LEU A 5 12.85 18.05 -10.80
CA LEU A 5 11.62 17.89 -10.02
C LEU A 5 10.90 19.23 -9.97
N ASP A 6 9.72 19.30 -10.59
CA ASP A 6 8.82 20.45 -10.44
C ASP A 6 8.10 20.36 -9.10
N LEU A 7 8.36 21.33 -8.22
CA LEU A 7 7.75 21.44 -6.91
C LEU A 7 6.47 22.30 -7.01
N PRO A 8 5.33 21.88 -6.42
CA PRO A 8 4.16 22.73 -6.31
C PRO A 8 4.47 24.02 -5.55
N ASP A 9 3.89 25.16 -5.96
CA ASP A 9 4.15 26.48 -5.37
C ASP A 9 4.01 26.50 -3.83
N ALA A 10 3.02 25.79 -3.31
CA ALA A 10 2.79 25.69 -1.87
C ALA A 10 3.95 25.02 -1.12
N LEU A 11 4.60 24.03 -1.74
CA LEU A 11 5.75 23.31 -1.18
C LEU A 11 7.04 24.13 -1.32
N ALA A 12 7.23 24.81 -2.45
CA ALA A 12 8.34 25.74 -2.63
C ALA A 12 8.33 26.85 -1.55
N ALA A 13 7.16 27.46 -1.31
CA ALA A 13 6.99 28.46 -0.26
C ALA A 13 7.20 27.89 1.16
N ALA A 14 6.86 26.62 1.40
CA ALA A 14 7.13 25.97 2.68
C ALA A 14 8.62 25.71 2.91
N LEU A 15 9.36 25.33 1.87
CA LEU A 15 10.81 25.14 1.90
C LEU A 15 11.52 26.47 2.22
N GLU A 16 11.15 27.55 1.54
CA GLU A 16 11.70 28.89 1.80
C GLU A 16 11.51 29.33 3.26
N ARG A 17 10.30 29.15 3.82
CA ARG A 17 10.02 29.48 5.24
C ARG A 17 10.80 28.63 6.23
N SER A 18 11.15 27.40 5.87
CA SER A 18 11.89 26.48 6.75
C SER A 18 13.39 26.80 6.81
N GLY A 19 13.92 27.55 5.84
CA GLY A 19 15.35 27.83 5.70
C GLY A 19 16.21 26.60 5.35
N LEU A 20 15.58 25.44 5.09
CA LEU A 20 16.28 24.21 4.73
C LEU A 20 16.59 24.21 3.22
N PRO A 21 17.83 23.87 2.81
CA PRO A 21 18.16 23.72 1.40
C PRO A 21 17.33 22.58 0.78
N ALA A 22 16.52 22.90 -0.24
CA ALA A 22 15.68 21.93 -0.94
C ALA A 22 16.47 20.71 -1.42
N ALA A 23 17.69 20.92 -1.92
CA ALA A 23 18.59 19.85 -2.36
C ALA A 23 18.91 18.85 -1.24
N THR A 24 19.27 19.32 -0.04
CA THR A 24 19.59 18.46 1.11
C THR A 24 18.37 17.70 1.61
N LEU A 25 17.19 18.32 1.57
CA LEU A 25 15.95 17.66 1.97
C LEU A 25 15.56 16.56 0.97
N CYS A 26 15.66 16.85 -0.33
CA CYS A 26 15.41 15.88 -1.39
C CYS A 26 16.42 14.72 -1.36
N GLU A 27 17.71 15.01 -1.19
CA GLU A 27 18.77 14.01 -1.08
C GLU A 27 18.48 13.05 0.08
N ARG A 28 18.24 13.57 1.28
CA ARG A 28 17.95 12.76 2.45
C ARG A 28 16.64 11.98 2.34
N ALA A 29 15.60 12.59 1.76
CA ALA A 29 14.34 11.90 1.50
C ALA A 29 14.51 10.74 0.50
N LEU A 30 15.32 10.96 -0.55
CA LEU A 30 15.63 9.95 -1.55
C LEU A 30 16.48 8.82 -0.95
N GLU A 31 17.51 9.14 -0.17
CA GLU A 31 18.31 8.14 0.56
C GLU A 31 17.44 7.28 1.47
N GLN A 32 16.53 7.91 2.23
CA GLN A 32 15.59 7.19 3.10
C GLN A 32 14.62 6.31 2.30
N ALA A 33 14.09 6.80 1.18
CA ALA A 33 13.22 6.03 0.31
C ALA A 33 13.95 4.81 -0.28
N VAL A 34 15.16 5.01 -0.82
CA VAL A 34 16.00 3.94 -1.39
C VAL A 34 16.39 2.91 -0.33
N ALA A 35 16.76 3.35 0.88
CA ALA A 35 17.10 2.46 1.98
C ALA A 35 15.90 1.60 2.41
N ARG A 36 14.70 2.18 2.48
CA ARG A 36 13.46 1.44 2.75
C ARG A 36 13.18 0.43 1.64
N ALA A 37 13.21 0.84 0.37
CA ALA A 37 13.02 -0.04 -0.78
C ALA A 37 14.02 -1.21 -0.80
N ALA A 38 15.28 -0.95 -0.46
CA ALA A 38 16.31 -1.98 -0.37
C ALA A 38 16.03 -3.00 0.76
N ALA A 39 15.58 -2.54 1.92
CA ALA A 39 15.20 -3.41 3.03
C ALA A 39 13.97 -4.28 2.68
N LEU A 40 13.03 -3.74 1.89
CA LEU A 40 11.84 -4.48 1.46
C LEU A 40 12.16 -5.63 0.50
N ARG A 41 13.22 -5.50 -0.31
CA ARG A 41 13.64 -6.55 -1.24
C ARG A 41 14.16 -7.83 -0.58
N SER A 42 14.55 -7.77 0.69
CA SER A 42 14.95 -8.94 1.48
C SER A 42 13.84 -9.47 2.39
N LEU A 43 12.59 -9.02 2.22
CA LEU A 43 11.48 -9.50 3.02
C LEU A 43 11.17 -10.97 2.78
N ASP A 44 10.78 -11.63 3.86
CA ASP A 44 10.28 -12.99 3.95
C ASP A 44 9.19 -13.08 5.03
N ALA A 45 8.64 -14.27 5.26
CA ALA A 45 7.55 -14.44 6.23
C ALA A 45 7.97 -14.04 7.66
N THR A 46 9.21 -14.37 8.04
CA THR A 46 9.77 -14.11 9.37
C THR A 46 9.95 -12.61 9.60
N THR A 47 10.54 -11.91 8.65
CA THR A 47 10.81 -10.46 8.71
C THR A 47 9.54 -9.64 8.54
N ALA A 48 8.59 -10.06 7.70
CA ALA A 48 7.26 -9.45 7.61
C ALA A 48 6.51 -9.52 8.94
N ALA A 49 6.57 -10.67 9.63
CA ALA A 49 5.99 -10.82 10.95
C ALA A 49 6.75 -9.99 12.02
N ALA A 50 8.08 -10.00 11.96
CA ALA A 50 8.93 -9.42 13.00
C ALA A 50 9.10 -7.89 12.91
N SER A 51 9.08 -7.27 11.74
CA SER A 51 9.31 -5.82 11.62
C SER A 51 8.70 -5.18 10.39
N LEU A 52 7.40 -4.89 10.50
CA LEU A 52 6.72 -3.83 9.77
C LEU A 52 6.15 -2.82 10.79
N PRO A 53 6.98 -1.91 11.35
CA PRO A 53 6.63 -1.13 12.53
C PRO A 53 5.43 -0.19 12.32
N LEU A 54 5.21 0.26 11.09
CA LEU A 54 4.08 1.13 10.74
C LEU A 54 2.81 0.34 10.38
N PHE A 55 2.90 -0.99 10.23
CA PHE A 55 1.76 -1.80 9.77
C PHE A 55 0.85 -2.18 10.93
N THR A 56 -0.46 -2.03 10.69
CA THR A 56 -1.50 -2.55 11.59
C THR A 56 -1.35 -4.07 11.74
N ALA A 57 -1.86 -4.63 12.84
CA ALA A 57 -1.82 -6.08 13.08
C ALA A 57 -2.42 -6.88 11.90
N ARG A 58 -3.56 -6.43 11.36
CA ARG A 58 -4.23 -7.09 10.22
C ARG A 58 -3.42 -7.00 8.93
N ALA A 59 -2.88 -5.82 8.62
CA ALA A 59 -2.03 -5.65 7.44
C ALA A 59 -0.77 -6.52 7.54
N ARG A 60 -0.18 -6.62 8.74
CA ARG A 60 0.96 -7.51 8.99
C ARG A 60 0.60 -8.98 8.77
N THR A 61 -0.52 -9.44 9.31
CA THR A 61 -1.02 -10.80 9.06
C THR A 61 -1.20 -11.07 7.57
N ALA A 62 -1.81 -10.13 6.82
CA ALA A 62 -1.99 -10.29 5.37
C ALA A 62 -0.65 -10.42 4.63
N VAL A 63 0.35 -9.59 4.98
CA VAL A 63 1.69 -9.68 4.37
C VAL A 63 2.39 -10.97 4.78
N THR A 64 2.29 -11.40 6.04
CA THR A 64 2.84 -12.69 6.49
C THR A 64 2.24 -13.85 5.70
N LEU A 65 0.92 -13.89 5.52
CA LEU A 65 0.25 -14.93 4.74
C LEU A 65 0.71 -14.95 3.27
N ALA A 66 1.01 -13.78 2.69
CA ALA A 66 1.57 -13.69 1.33
C ALA A 66 2.95 -14.34 1.24
N PHE A 67 3.85 -14.02 2.18
CA PHE A 67 5.20 -14.58 2.21
C PHE A 67 5.26 -16.04 2.69
N GLU A 68 4.33 -16.50 3.53
CA GLU A 68 4.18 -17.92 3.86
C GLU A 68 3.83 -18.74 2.62
N ARG A 69 3.05 -18.15 1.70
CA ARG A 69 2.64 -18.80 0.46
C ARG A 69 3.72 -18.75 -0.63
N GLY A 70 4.25 -17.56 -0.91
CA GLY A 70 5.18 -17.34 -2.02
C GLY A 70 6.67 -17.38 -1.64
N GLY A 71 6.99 -17.47 -0.34
CA GLY A 71 8.36 -17.35 0.14
C GLY A 71 9.00 -16.03 -0.29
N ALA A 72 10.30 -16.04 -0.54
CA ALA A 72 11.04 -14.88 -1.06
C ALA A 72 10.58 -14.42 -2.46
N ALA A 73 9.83 -15.26 -3.19
CA ALA A 73 9.28 -14.96 -4.51
C ALA A 73 7.80 -14.55 -4.45
N ALA A 74 7.28 -14.19 -3.26
CA ALA A 74 5.91 -13.74 -3.12
C ALA A 74 5.57 -12.58 -4.04
N THR A 75 4.40 -12.67 -4.65
CA THR A 75 3.92 -11.81 -5.73
C THR A 75 2.77 -10.90 -5.30
N SER A 76 2.31 -10.03 -6.19
CA SER A 76 1.13 -9.19 -5.96
C SER A 76 -0.13 -10.04 -5.70
N THR A 77 -0.28 -11.18 -6.39
CA THR A 77 -1.38 -12.11 -6.18
C THR A 77 -1.33 -12.80 -4.81
N ASP A 78 -0.13 -13.06 -4.27
CA ASP A 78 0.01 -13.58 -2.90
C ASP A 78 -0.41 -12.53 -1.86
N VAL A 79 -0.14 -11.25 -2.09
CA VAL A 79 -0.60 -10.15 -1.21
C VAL A 79 -2.12 -10.01 -1.26
N LEU A 80 -2.72 -10.06 -2.45
CA LEU A 80 -4.19 -10.05 -2.58
C LEU A 80 -4.82 -11.24 -1.86
N HIS A 81 -4.26 -12.44 -2.02
CA HIS A 81 -4.66 -13.62 -1.28
C HIS A 81 -4.56 -13.40 0.23
N GLY A 82 -3.42 -12.93 0.73
CA GLY A 82 -3.21 -12.64 2.15
C GLY A 82 -4.24 -11.66 2.73
N LEU A 83 -4.62 -10.62 1.98
CA LEU A 83 -5.69 -9.69 2.37
C LEU A 83 -7.04 -10.40 2.49
N VAL A 84 -7.44 -11.19 1.48
CA VAL A 84 -8.72 -11.92 1.48
C VAL A 84 -8.75 -12.97 2.58
N THR A 85 -7.66 -13.69 2.80
CA THR A 85 -7.53 -14.72 3.84
C THR A 85 -7.58 -14.14 5.25
N GLU A 86 -6.97 -12.97 5.50
CA GLU A 86 -7.13 -12.30 6.80
C GLU A 86 -8.59 -11.86 7.03
N GLY A 87 -9.24 -11.37 5.97
CA GLY A 87 -10.70 -11.23 5.85
C GLY A 87 -11.37 -10.14 6.69
N LYS A 88 -10.69 -9.53 7.66
CA LYS A 88 -11.28 -8.51 8.56
C LYS A 88 -10.70 -7.11 8.34
N ASN A 89 -9.66 -6.97 7.53
CA ASN A 89 -9.04 -5.71 7.16
C ASN A 89 -9.99 -4.82 6.35
N LEU A 90 -9.69 -3.53 6.30
CA LEU A 90 -10.54 -2.54 5.64
C LEU A 90 -10.59 -2.77 4.12
N ALA A 91 -9.50 -3.21 3.48
CA ALA A 91 -9.52 -3.49 2.04
C ALA A 91 -10.62 -4.49 1.66
N VAL A 92 -10.71 -5.64 2.35
CA VAL A 92 -11.77 -6.63 2.09
C VAL A 92 -13.17 -6.06 2.30
N ARG A 93 -13.34 -5.17 3.29
CA ARG A 93 -14.63 -4.50 3.54
C ARG A 93 -15.00 -3.47 2.47
N LEU A 94 -14.00 -2.89 1.80
CA LEU A 94 -14.20 -1.92 0.73
C LEU A 94 -14.53 -2.58 -0.61
N LEU A 95 -14.05 -3.82 -0.85
CA LEU A 95 -14.27 -4.52 -2.12
C LEU A 95 -15.75 -4.54 -2.57
N PRO A 96 -16.74 -4.88 -1.71
CA PRO A 96 -18.15 -4.84 -2.13
C PRO A 96 -18.64 -3.44 -2.53
N ALA A 97 -18.17 -2.39 -1.84
CA ALA A 97 -18.51 -1.00 -2.19
C ALA A 97 -17.87 -0.56 -3.51
N LEU A 98 -16.78 -1.23 -3.92
CA LEU A 98 -16.11 -1.07 -5.20
C LEU A 98 -16.65 -2.02 -6.28
N GLY A 99 -17.72 -2.77 -6.00
CA GLY A 99 -18.33 -3.70 -6.95
C GLY A 99 -17.60 -5.04 -7.10
N VAL A 100 -16.65 -5.34 -6.21
CA VAL A 100 -15.87 -6.59 -6.21
C VAL A 100 -16.37 -7.52 -5.11
N ASP A 101 -16.74 -8.74 -5.49
CA ASP A 101 -16.98 -9.80 -4.52
C ASP A 101 -15.63 -10.43 -4.09
N PRO A 102 -15.22 -10.30 -2.81
CA PRO A 102 -13.97 -10.89 -2.35
C PRO A 102 -13.91 -12.41 -2.50
N ALA A 103 -15.05 -13.12 -2.48
CA ALA A 103 -15.09 -14.57 -2.67
C ALA A 103 -14.88 -14.98 -4.15
N ALA A 104 -15.12 -14.06 -5.08
CA ALA A 104 -14.95 -14.28 -6.51
C ALA A 104 -13.54 -13.93 -7.02
N LEU A 105 -12.67 -13.38 -6.16
CA LEU A 105 -11.30 -13.07 -6.54
C LEU A 105 -10.51 -14.35 -6.83
N PRO A 106 -9.73 -14.39 -7.92
CA PRO A 106 -8.98 -15.58 -8.31
C PRO A 106 -7.96 -15.92 -7.23
N GLN A 107 -7.83 -17.22 -6.98
CA GLN A 107 -6.73 -17.72 -6.17
C GLN A 107 -5.44 -17.59 -6.99
N PRO A 108 -4.33 -17.17 -6.38
CA PRO A 108 -3.02 -17.14 -7.05
C PRO A 108 -2.69 -18.53 -7.61
N ASP A 109 -2.62 -18.65 -8.93
CA ASP A 109 -2.32 -19.90 -9.64
C ASP A 109 -0.81 -20.19 -9.73
N GLY A 110 0.02 -19.27 -9.24
CA GLY A 110 1.45 -19.44 -9.00
C GLY A 110 2.23 -19.73 -10.28
N THR A 111 2.71 -18.68 -10.95
CA THR A 111 4.06 -18.62 -11.58
C THR A 111 4.25 -17.38 -12.46
N ASP A 112 3.20 -16.73 -12.96
CA ASP A 112 3.30 -15.62 -13.93
C ASP A 112 2.74 -14.29 -13.41
N ASP A 113 3.20 -13.85 -12.24
CA ASP A 113 2.92 -12.50 -11.74
C ASP A 113 4.23 -11.69 -11.62
N PRO A 114 4.46 -10.70 -12.50
CA PRO A 114 5.68 -9.89 -12.46
C PRO A 114 5.69 -8.90 -11.29
N GLY A 115 4.53 -8.61 -10.69
CA GLY A 115 4.42 -7.76 -9.52
C GLY A 115 4.91 -8.51 -8.28
N THR A 116 5.84 -7.92 -7.54
CA THR A 116 6.38 -8.53 -6.31
C THR A 116 5.62 -8.06 -5.08
N ALA A 117 5.50 -8.92 -4.06
CA ALA A 117 4.93 -8.54 -2.77
C ALA A 117 5.69 -7.36 -2.14
N ALA A 118 7.03 -7.33 -2.29
CA ALA A 118 7.87 -6.25 -1.81
C ALA A 118 7.52 -4.90 -2.47
N ALA A 119 7.31 -4.86 -3.79
CA ALA A 119 6.90 -3.65 -4.50
C ALA A 119 5.52 -3.16 -4.03
N VAL A 120 4.57 -4.08 -3.85
CA VAL A 120 3.24 -3.74 -3.31
C VAL A 120 3.34 -3.14 -1.90
N VAL A 121 4.19 -3.70 -1.04
CA VAL A 121 4.42 -3.20 0.33
C VAL A 121 5.09 -1.82 0.32
N GLU A 122 5.98 -1.56 -0.64
CA GLU A 122 6.60 -0.23 -0.83
C GLU A 122 5.55 0.80 -1.26
N LEU A 123 4.78 0.49 -2.30
CA LEU A 123 3.72 1.34 -2.81
C LEU A 123 2.66 1.60 -1.74
N ALA A 124 2.28 0.60 -0.94
CA ALA A 124 1.36 0.78 0.18
C ALA A 124 1.85 1.80 1.21
N GLN A 125 3.15 1.85 1.50
CA GLN A 125 3.73 2.86 2.39
C GLN A 125 3.66 4.26 1.76
N LEU A 126 3.89 4.37 0.45
CA LEU A 126 3.76 5.64 -0.28
C LEU A 126 2.31 6.12 -0.29
N GLU A 127 1.34 5.23 -0.49
CA GLU A 127 -0.09 5.54 -0.43
C GLU A 127 -0.52 6.00 0.96
N ALA A 128 -0.04 5.34 2.02
CA ALA A 128 -0.28 5.79 3.40
C ALA A 128 0.28 7.19 3.65
N ALA A 129 1.52 7.44 3.22
CA ALA A 129 2.14 8.75 3.35
C ALA A 129 1.39 9.84 2.54
N ALA A 130 0.95 9.52 1.32
CA ALA A 130 0.20 10.45 0.46
C ALA A 130 -1.17 10.82 1.06
N LEU A 131 -1.80 9.89 1.78
CA LEU A 131 -3.04 10.14 2.53
C LEU A 131 -2.80 10.80 3.90
N GLY A 132 -1.54 11.04 4.29
CA GLY A 132 -1.19 11.62 5.59
C GLY A 132 -1.37 10.66 6.76
N HIS A 133 -1.45 9.35 6.51
CA HIS A 133 -1.57 8.33 7.55
C HIS A 133 -0.21 7.92 8.09
N ASN A 134 -0.08 7.88 9.41
CA ASN A 134 1.13 7.45 10.12
C ASN A 134 1.18 5.93 10.37
N TYR A 135 0.32 5.17 9.72
CA TYR A 135 0.23 3.72 9.78
C TYR A 135 -0.10 3.16 8.40
N VAL A 136 0.14 1.86 8.21
CA VAL A 136 -0.21 1.12 7.00
C VAL A 136 -1.21 0.02 7.35
N GLY A 137 -2.45 0.20 6.89
CA GLY A 137 -3.52 -0.79 6.98
C GLY A 137 -3.71 -1.60 5.69
N GLY A 138 -4.70 -2.50 5.70
CA GLY A 138 -5.01 -3.33 4.54
C GLY A 138 -5.49 -2.52 3.35
N GLU A 139 -6.19 -1.41 3.60
CA GLU A 139 -6.59 -0.43 2.60
C GLU A 139 -5.41 0.15 1.83
N HIS A 140 -4.27 0.36 2.49
CA HIS A 140 -3.07 0.85 1.82
C HIS A 140 -2.40 -0.24 0.98
N LEU A 141 -2.46 -1.50 1.42
CA LEU A 141 -2.03 -2.64 0.60
C LEU A 141 -2.90 -2.80 -0.66
N LEU A 142 -4.21 -2.56 -0.56
CA LEU A 142 -5.10 -2.53 -1.73
C LEU A 142 -4.71 -1.42 -2.71
N LEU A 143 -4.42 -0.21 -2.21
CA LEU A 143 -3.92 0.88 -3.05
C LEU A 143 -2.56 0.52 -3.67
N GLY A 144 -1.65 -0.11 -2.91
CA GLY A 144 -0.37 -0.61 -3.41
C GLY A 144 -0.53 -1.63 -4.53
N LEU A 145 -1.51 -2.55 -4.43
CA LEU A 145 -1.83 -3.52 -5.47
C LEU A 145 -2.32 -2.83 -6.76
N LEU A 146 -3.12 -1.78 -6.63
CA LEU A 146 -3.64 -0.99 -7.76
C LEU A 146 -2.60 -0.04 -8.34
N ALA A 147 -1.64 0.40 -7.54
CA ALA A 147 -0.53 1.27 -7.96
C ALA A 147 0.58 0.48 -8.66
N GLU A 148 0.74 -0.81 -8.34
CA GLU A 148 1.73 -1.66 -8.99
C GLU A 148 1.37 -1.86 -10.47
N PRO A 149 2.17 -1.34 -11.42
CA PRO A 149 1.79 -1.29 -12.83
C PRO A 149 1.61 -2.69 -13.43
N ASP A 150 2.55 -3.59 -13.14
CA ASP A 150 2.66 -4.87 -13.85
C ASP A 150 2.01 -6.02 -13.08
N GLY A 151 1.73 -5.83 -11.78
CA GLY A 151 1.16 -6.84 -10.90
C GLY A 151 -0.20 -7.38 -11.36
N ARG A 152 -0.29 -8.71 -11.44
CA ARG A 152 -1.49 -9.44 -11.88
C ARG A 152 -2.68 -9.28 -10.94
N ALA A 153 -2.45 -9.03 -9.65
CA ALA A 153 -3.51 -8.68 -8.71
C ALA A 153 -4.15 -7.33 -9.03
N GLY A 154 -3.33 -6.31 -9.33
CA GLY A 154 -3.81 -5.00 -9.76
C GLY A 154 -4.59 -5.07 -11.06
N GLN A 155 -4.09 -5.83 -12.05
CA GLN A 155 -4.80 -6.09 -13.31
C GLN A 155 -6.17 -6.75 -13.09
N THR A 156 -6.22 -7.74 -12.19
CA THR A 156 -7.47 -8.44 -11.83
C THR A 156 -8.50 -7.47 -11.23
N LEU A 157 -8.09 -6.63 -10.28
CA LEU A 157 -8.96 -5.64 -9.65
C LEU A 157 -9.46 -4.60 -10.68
N ARG A 158 -8.57 -4.11 -11.55
CA ARG A 158 -8.92 -3.18 -12.64
C ARG A 158 -9.89 -3.81 -13.64
N ALA A 159 -9.73 -5.09 -13.96
CA ALA A 159 -10.66 -5.81 -14.83
C ALA A 159 -12.08 -5.93 -14.24
N GLN A 160 -12.23 -5.81 -12.91
CA GLN A 160 -13.52 -5.71 -12.23
C GLN A 160 -14.02 -4.27 -12.05
N GLY A 161 -13.37 -3.29 -12.69
CA GLY A 161 -13.77 -1.88 -12.66
C GLY A 161 -13.21 -1.07 -11.48
N VAL A 162 -12.28 -1.64 -10.70
CA VAL A 162 -11.63 -0.90 -9.59
C VAL A 162 -10.38 -0.19 -10.10
N ASP A 163 -10.43 1.13 -10.13
CA ASP A 163 -9.27 1.95 -10.43
C ASP A 163 -8.66 2.56 -9.15
N LEU A 164 -7.40 3.02 -9.26
CA LEU A 164 -6.67 3.60 -8.14
C LEU A 164 -7.34 4.89 -7.61
N PRO A 165 -7.77 5.85 -8.45
CA PRO A 165 -8.46 7.05 -7.95
C PRO A 165 -9.76 6.74 -7.21
N GLY A 166 -10.60 5.85 -7.73
CA GLY A 166 -11.86 5.43 -7.10
C GLY A 166 -11.62 4.69 -5.79
N ALA A 167 -10.63 3.79 -5.75
CA ALA A 167 -10.23 3.12 -4.53
C ALA A 167 -9.74 4.10 -3.45
N ARG A 168 -8.92 5.11 -3.81
CA ARG A 168 -8.49 6.15 -2.86
C ARG A 168 -9.68 6.92 -2.29
N ALA A 169 -10.62 7.32 -3.15
CA ALA A 169 -11.83 8.01 -2.71
C ALA A 169 -12.66 7.16 -1.73
N ALA A 170 -12.81 5.86 -2.01
CA ALA A 170 -13.51 4.93 -1.13
C ALA A 170 -12.81 4.77 0.24
N VAL A 171 -11.47 4.70 0.26
CA VAL A 171 -10.68 4.66 1.50
C VAL A 171 -10.93 5.91 2.35
N VAL A 172 -10.84 7.10 1.75
CA VAL A 172 -11.07 8.37 2.45
C VAL A 172 -12.49 8.45 3.00
N ALA A 173 -13.48 8.07 2.19
CA ALA A 173 -14.89 8.07 2.59
C ALA A 173 -15.15 7.14 3.78
N ALA A 174 -14.61 5.92 3.74
CA ALA A 174 -14.79 4.95 4.82
C ALA A 174 -14.14 5.40 6.13
N LEU A 175 -12.90 5.92 6.07
CA LEU A 175 -12.19 6.42 7.26
C LEU A 175 -12.87 7.65 7.86
N THR A 176 -13.43 8.52 7.02
CA THR A 176 -14.24 9.67 7.48
C THR A 176 -15.56 9.21 8.11
N GLY A 177 -16.19 8.16 7.59
CA GLY A 177 -17.39 7.56 8.21
C GLY A 177 -17.13 7.05 9.63
N PHE A 178 -15.96 6.44 9.88
CA PHE A 178 -15.58 5.96 11.21
C PHE A 178 -15.36 7.07 12.24
N THR A 179 -14.84 8.23 11.83
CA THR A 179 -14.63 9.35 12.77
C THR A 179 -15.96 9.94 13.22
N HIS A 180 -16.96 10.01 12.34
CA HIS A 180 -18.30 10.51 12.68
C HIS A 180 -19.09 9.53 13.57
N ALA A 181 -19.04 8.23 13.28
CA ALA A 181 -19.72 7.23 14.10
C ALA A 181 -19.17 7.15 15.55
N ARG A 182 -17.86 7.37 15.74
CA ARG A 182 -17.26 7.42 17.09
C ARG A 182 -17.61 8.69 17.87
N ALA A 183 -17.88 9.80 17.17
CA ALA A 183 -18.27 11.06 17.78
C ALA A 183 -19.73 11.08 18.25
N THR A 184 -20.60 10.24 17.67
CA THR A 184 -22.00 10.12 18.08
C THR A 184 -22.25 9.11 19.21
N ASP A 185 -21.26 8.25 19.50
CA ASP A 185 -21.30 7.23 20.57
C ASP A 185 -20.58 7.68 21.87
N SER A 186 -20.18 8.96 21.98
CA SER A 186 -19.54 9.56 23.17
C SER A 186 -20.43 10.64 23.79
#